data_AF-A0A3S1BFE6-F1
#
_entry.id   AF-A0A3S1BFE6-F1
#
_cell.length_a   1.000
_cell.length_b   1.000
_cell.length_c   1.000
_cell.angle_alpha   90.00
_cell.angle_beta   90.00
_cell.angle_gamma   90.00
#
_symmetry.space_group_name_H-M   'P 1'
#
loop_
_entity.id
_entity.type
_entity.pdbx_description
1 polymer ?
#
loop_
_entity_poly.entity_id
_entity_poly.type
_entity_poly.pdbx_seq_one_letter_code
_entity_poly.pdbx_strand_id
1 'polypeptide(L)'
;MLFGINALATAVWSVLKAKRSLLKFNDGFIAHFYSITEHTSPLLAWGFLGPESELKDMCNFFKDQVLGFIQDIFSFKKVRFTDVESLAADILRLAEVQSDLASERLRPNSADVTPVASLHMM
;
A
#
# COMPACT_ATOMS: atom_id res chain seq x y z
N MET A 1 13.76 8.81 14.11
CA MET A 1 13.28 8.02 12.95
C MET A 1 11.98 8.59 12.34
N LEU A 2 10.97 8.97 13.14
CA LEU A 2 9.72 9.62 12.67
C LEU A 2 9.88 10.96 11.93
N PHE A 3 10.92 11.75 12.24
CA PHE A 3 11.16 13.04 11.58
C PHE A 3 11.43 12.93 10.07
N GLY A 4 12.06 11.84 9.61
CA GLY A 4 12.38 11.65 8.18
C GLY A 4 11.16 11.39 7.31
N ILE A 5 10.22 10.56 7.79
CA ILE A 5 8.95 10.28 7.09
C ILE A 5 8.12 11.55 6.97
N ASN A 6 8.01 12.33 8.05
CA ASN A 6 7.24 13.57 8.06
C ASN A 6 7.86 14.64 7.16
N ALA A 7 9.19 14.76 7.16
CA ALA A 7 9.90 15.68 6.26
C ALA A 7 9.72 15.28 4.78
N LEU A 8 9.81 13.97 4.48
CA LEU A 8 9.61 13.43 3.14
C LEU A 8 8.16 13.60 2.66
N ALA A 9 7.18 13.30 3.52
CA ALA A 9 5.77 13.53 3.24
C ALA A 9 5.51 15.01 2.94
N THR A 10 6.11 15.91 3.72
CA THR A 10 6.00 17.36 3.52
C THR A 10 6.66 17.83 2.22
N ALA A 11 7.80 17.23 1.85
CA ALA A 11 8.47 17.52 0.58
C ALA A 11 7.64 17.04 -0.62
N VAL A 12 7.13 15.80 -0.58
CA VAL A 12 6.24 15.23 -1.60
C VAL A 12 4.98 16.09 -1.74
N TRP A 13 4.36 16.44 -0.62
CA TRP A 13 3.18 17.30 -0.60
C TRP A 13 3.45 18.67 -1.25
N SER A 14 4.58 19.30 -0.92
CA SER A 14 4.97 20.59 -1.50
C SER A 14 5.15 20.51 -3.02
N VAL A 15 5.81 19.45 -3.50
CA VAL A 15 6.02 19.22 -4.94
C VAL A 15 4.71 18.95 -5.65
N LEU A 16 3.85 18.09 -5.10
CA LEU A 16 2.56 17.76 -5.72
C LEU A 16 1.62 18.95 -5.71
N LYS A 17 1.61 19.75 -4.63
CA LYS A 17 0.85 21.00 -4.56
C LYS A 17 1.30 22.00 -5.63
N ALA A 18 2.61 22.17 -5.81
CA ALA A 18 3.16 23.03 -6.87
C ALA A 18 2.85 22.50 -8.29
N LYS A 19 2.92 21.18 -8.50
CA LYS A 19 2.54 20.59 -9.80
C LYS A 19 1.04 20.68 -10.06
N ARG A 20 0.20 20.56 -9.03
CA ARG A 20 -1.25 20.67 -9.12
C ARG A 20 -1.67 22.09 -9.53
N SER A 21 -0.99 23.14 -9.04
CA SER A 21 -1.28 24.53 -9.44
C SER A 21 -0.94 24.86 -10.89
N LEU A 22 -0.18 23.99 -11.58
CA LEU A 22 0.15 24.14 -13.00
C LEU A 22 -0.81 23.36 -13.91
N LEU A 23 -1.77 22.61 -13.36
CA LEU A 23 -2.70 21.84 -14.16
C LEU A 23 -3.76 22.74 -14.79
N LYS A 24 -3.97 22.54 -16.10
CA LYS A 24 -5.05 23.18 -16.84
C LYS A 24 -6.44 22.71 -16.36
N PHE A 25 -6.53 21.46 -15.90
CA PHE A 25 -7.76 20.84 -15.43
C PHE A 25 -7.57 20.29 -14.01
N ASN A 26 -8.19 20.94 -13.03
CA ASN A 26 -8.07 20.55 -11.61
C ASN A 26 -8.82 19.27 -11.24
N ASP A 27 -9.67 18.75 -12.13
CA ASP A 27 -10.42 17.49 -11.96
C ASP A 27 -10.10 16.49 -13.09
N GLY A 28 -8.92 16.65 -13.70
CA GLY A 28 -8.43 15.72 -14.71
C GLY A 28 -7.76 14.50 -14.10
N PHE A 29 -7.51 13.48 -14.93
CA PHE A 29 -6.79 12.26 -14.54
C PHE A 29 -5.50 12.54 -13.73
N ILE A 30 -4.69 13.51 -14.16
CA ILE A 30 -3.44 13.85 -13.47
C ILE A 30 -3.68 14.46 -12.08
N ALA A 31 -4.77 15.19 -11.87
CA ALA A 31 -5.11 15.73 -10.56
C ALA A 31 -5.47 14.61 -9.57
N HIS A 32 -6.26 13.62 -10.01
CA HIS A 32 -6.56 12.42 -9.21
C HIS A 32 -5.32 11.55 -8.99
N PHE A 33 -4.47 11.39 -10.00
CA PHE A 33 -3.20 10.69 -9.87
C PHE A 33 -2.30 11.34 -8.81
N TYR A 34 -2.23 12.68 -8.77
CA TYR A 34 -1.52 13.39 -7.69
C TYR A 34 -2.15 13.14 -6.32
N SER A 35 -3.48 13.07 -6.19
CA SER A 35 -4.13 12.78 -4.91
C SER A 35 -3.80 11.39 -4.38
N ILE A 36 -3.74 10.38 -5.26
CA ILE A 36 -3.30 9.04 -4.88
C ILE A 36 -1.81 9.06 -4.49
N THR A 37 -0.98 9.70 -5.32
CA THR A 37 0.49 9.78 -5.12
C THR A 37 0.86 10.50 -3.82
N GLU A 38 0.08 11.49 -3.40
CA GLU A 38 0.25 12.25 -2.17
C GLU A 38 0.27 11.36 -0.93
N HIS A 39 -0.55 10.30 -0.93
CA HIS A 39 -0.64 9.36 0.18
C HIS A 39 0.28 8.15 0.01
N THR A 40 0.52 7.69 -1.22
CA THR A 40 1.27 6.46 -1.48
C THR A 40 2.79 6.68 -1.58
N SER A 41 3.23 7.83 -2.12
CA SER A 41 4.65 8.09 -2.39
C SER A 41 5.52 8.13 -1.12
N PRO A 42 5.12 8.74 0.01
CA PRO A 42 5.92 8.72 1.24
C PRO A 42 6.11 7.30 1.80
N LEU A 43 5.09 6.45 1.69
CA LEU A 43 5.14 5.05 2.12
C LEU A 43 6.07 4.23 1.21
N LEU A 44 5.98 4.43 -0.10
CA LEU A 44 6.86 3.77 -1.07
C LEU A 44 8.32 4.17 -0.85
N ALA A 45 8.60 5.46 -0.70
CA ALA A 45 9.94 5.95 -0.46
C ALA A 45 10.50 5.50 0.90
N TRP A 46 9.66 5.29 1.93
CA TRP A 46 10.09 4.61 3.16
C TRP A 46 10.42 3.12 2.94
N GLY A 47 9.64 2.42 2.12
CA GLY A 47 9.95 1.05 1.70
C GLY A 47 11.30 0.92 0.96
N PHE A 48 11.71 1.96 0.23
CA PHE A 48 12.99 1.98 -0.50
C PHE A 48 14.19 2.54 0.29
N LEU A 49 13.99 3.60 1.09
CA LEU A 49 15.06 4.38 1.73
C LEU A 49 15.07 4.30 3.27
N GLY A 50 14.08 3.63 3.86
CA GLY A 50 14.00 3.44 5.31
C GLY A 50 15.05 2.43 5.82
N PRO A 51 15.48 2.56 7.09
CA PRO A 51 16.30 1.55 7.75
C PRO A 51 15.60 0.18 7.74
N GLU A 52 16.37 -0.91 7.70
CA GLU A 52 15.83 -2.26 7.83
C GLU A 52 15.01 -2.34 9.12
N SER A 53 13.71 -2.54 8.93
CA SER A 53 12.70 -2.49 9.97
C SER A 53 11.53 -3.36 9.50
N GLU A 54 10.74 -3.87 10.44
CA GLU A 54 9.55 -4.67 10.11
C GLU A 54 8.59 -3.93 9.17
N LEU A 55 8.58 -2.59 9.21
CA LEU A 55 7.81 -1.75 8.29
C LEU A 55 8.33 -1.84 6.84
N LYS A 56 9.64 -1.92 6.63
CA LYS A 56 10.24 -2.12 5.30
C LYS A 56 9.83 -3.48 4.72
N ASP A 57 9.86 -4.53 5.52
CA ASP A 57 9.43 -5.87 5.11
C ASP A 57 7.93 -5.91 4.81
N MET A 58 7.13 -5.20 5.61
CA MET A 58 5.70 -5.02 5.36
C MET A 58 5.45 -4.28 4.05
N CYS A 59 6.15 -3.16 3.80
CA CYS A 59 6.05 -2.43 2.54
C CYS A 59 6.49 -3.26 1.33
N ASN A 60 7.56 -4.05 1.45
CA ASN A 60 8.01 -4.95 0.39
C ASN A 60 6.99 -6.04 0.11
N PHE A 61 6.41 -6.64 1.15
CA PHE A 61 5.31 -7.60 1.00
C PHE A 61 4.14 -6.98 0.22
N PHE A 62 3.68 -5.79 0.61
CA PHE A 62 2.59 -5.10 -0.11
C PHE A 62 2.94 -4.81 -1.57
N LYS A 63 4.17 -4.38 -1.84
CA LYS A 63 4.67 -4.17 -3.20
C LYS A 63 4.59 -5.46 -4.02
N ASP A 64 5.03 -6.57 -3.45
CA ASP A 64 5.05 -7.87 -4.15
C ASP A 64 3.63 -8.41 -4.38
N GLN A 65 2.70 -8.20 -3.45
CA GLN A 65 1.27 -8.50 -3.61
C GLN A 65 0.66 -7.73 -4.80
N VAL A 66 0.91 -6.41 -4.87
CA VAL A 66 0.42 -5.58 -5.98
C VAL A 66 1.02 -6.01 -7.32
N LEU A 67 2.33 -6.27 -7.36
CA LEU A 67 2.99 -6.74 -8.58
C LEU A 67 2.49 -8.13 -9.01
N GLY A 68 2.29 -9.05 -8.07
CA GLY A 68 1.75 -10.37 -8.31
C GLY A 68 0.31 -10.31 -8.84
N PHE A 69 -0.53 -9.46 -8.25
CA PHE A 69 -1.89 -9.23 -8.75
C PHE A 69 -1.89 -8.74 -10.20
N ILE A 70 -1.06 -7.73 -10.52
CA ILE A 70 -0.96 -7.20 -11.89
C ILE A 70 -0.50 -8.29 -12.87
N GLN A 71 0.45 -9.15 -12.48
CA GLN A 71 0.87 -10.26 -13.35
C GLN A 71 -0.25 -11.29 -13.54
N ASP A 72 -1.02 -11.56 -12.48
CA ASP A 72 -2.07 -12.56 -12.49
C ASP A 72 -3.27 -12.15 -13.35
N ILE A 73 -3.67 -10.88 -13.34
CA ILE A 73 -4.78 -10.39 -14.16
C ILE A 73 -4.52 -10.52 -15.67
N PHE A 74 -3.25 -10.59 -16.09
CA PHE A 74 -2.85 -10.79 -17.49
C PHE A 74 -2.46 -12.24 -17.81
N SER A 75 -2.62 -13.17 -16.86
CA SER A 75 -2.27 -14.58 -17.06
C SER A 75 -3.43 -15.35 -17.68
N PHE A 76 -3.26 -15.85 -18.90
CA PHE A 76 -4.22 -16.75 -19.56
C PHE A 76 -4.49 -18.06 -18.80
N LYS A 77 -3.65 -18.40 -17.81
CA LYS A 77 -3.86 -19.56 -16.94
C LYS A 77 -4.77 -19.26 -15.74
N LYS A 78 -4.86 -17.99 -15.35
CA LYS A 78 -5.59 -17.55 -14.13
C LYS A 78 -6.86 -16.78 -14.46
N VAL A 79 -6.92 -16.16 -15.65
CA VAL A 79 -8.02 -15.30 -16.09
C VAL A 79 -8.53 -15.76 -17.44
N ARG A 80 -9.84 -15.92 -17.55
CA ARG A 80 -10.54 -16.28 -18.78
C ARG A 80 -10.87 -15.01 -19.57
N PHE A 81 -10.21 -14.84 -20.70
CA PHE A 81 -10.46 -13.75 -21.66
C PHE A 81 -11.54 -14.13 -22.70
N THR A 82 -12.51 -14.95 -22.33
CA THR A 82 -13.56 -15.45 -23.24
C THR A 82 -14.69 -14.45 -23.43
N ASP A 83 -15.07 -13.78 -22.36
CA ASP A 83 -16.18 -12.84 -22.29
C ASP A 83 -15.99 -11.90 -21.09
N VAL A 84 -16.73 -10.80 -21.07
CA VAL A 84 -16.57 -9.74 -20.06
C VAL A 84 -16.94 -10.22 -18.67
N GLU A 85 -17.95 -11.09 -18.53
CA GLU A 85 -18.40 -11.55 -17.20
C GLU A 85 -17.39 -12.50 -16.58
N SER A 86 -16.89 -13.47 -17.36
CA SER A 86 -15.84 -14.40 -16.90
C SER A 86 -14.56 -13.65 -16.52
N LEU A 87 -14.15 -12.67 -17.34
CA LEU A 87 -12.99 -11.82 -17.07
C LEU A 87 -13.16 -11.03 -15.76
N ALA A 88 -14.30 -10.37 -15.58
CA ALA A 88 -14.59 -9.58 -14.39
C ALA A 88 -14.61 -10.45 -13.13
N ALA A 89 -15.25 -11.62 -13.20
CA ALA A 89 -15.32 -12.57 -12.09
C ALA A 89 -13.92 -13.07 -11.68
N ASP A 90 -13.06 -13.39 -12.65
CA ASP A 90 -11.71 -13.88 -12.39
C ASP A 90 -10.81 -12.77 -11.80
N ILE A 91 -10.89 -11.54 -12.31
CA ILE A 91 -10.16 -10.39 -11.75
C ILE A 91 -10.61 -10.09 -10.32
N LEU A 92 -11.92 -10.10 -10.06
CA LEU A 92 -12.47 -9.85 -8.73
C LEU A 92 -11.97 -10.91 -7.73
N ARG A 93 -12.04 -12.20 -8.12
CA ARG A 93 -11.51 -13.29 -7.30
C ARG A 93 -10.03 -13.12 -6.98
N LEU A 94 -9.22 -12.69 -7.95
CA LEU A 94 -7.79 -12.42 -7.72
C LEU A 94 -7.59 -11.25 -6.74
N ALA A 95 -8.43 -10.22 -6.82
CA ALA A 95 -8.38 -9.07 -5.91
C ALA A 95 -8.76 -9.46 -4.47
N GLU A 96 -9.79 -10.29 -4.31
CA GLU A 96 -10.22 -10.84 -3.01
C GLU A 96 -9.09 -11.64 -2.34
N VAL A 97 -8.47 -12.57 -3.08
CA VAL A 97 -7.34 -13.37 -2.57
C VAL A 97 -6.19 -12.48 -2.09
N GLN A 98 -5.86 -11.43 -2.85
CA GLN A 98 -4.79 -10.49 -2.51
C GLN A 98 -5.15 -9.64 -1.29
N SER A 99 -6.42 -9.24 -1.16
CA SER A 99 -6.96 -8.53 -0.01
C SER A 99 -6.92 -9.39 1.26
N ASP A 100 -7.24 -10.68 1.16
CA ASP A 100 -7.22 -11.62 2.28
C ASP A 100 -5.78 -11.83 2.79
N LEU A 101 -4.83 -12.06 1.89
CA LEU A 101 -3.41 -12.19 2.22
C LEU A 101 -2.85 -10.92 2.87
N ALA A 102 -3.23 -9.75 2.35
CA ALA A 102 -2.89 -8.46 2.94
C ALA A 102 -3.47 -8.31 4.36
N SER A 103 -4.74 -8.69 4.54
CA SER A 103 -5.43 -8.61 5.82
C SER A 103 -4.83 -9.56 6.85
N GLU A 104 -4.46 -10.78 6.44
CA GLU A 104 -3.80 -11.75 7.31
C GLU A 104 -2.43 -11.25 7.77
N ARG A 105 -1.65 -10.64 6.88
CA ARG A 105 -0.34 -10.06 7.24
C ARG A 105 -0.44 -8.89 8.21
N LEU A 106 -1.55 -8.15 8.17
CA LEU A 106 -1.82 -7.01 9.07
C LEU A 106 -2.44 -7.42 10.41
N ARG A 107 -2.85 -8.69 10.59
CA ARG A 107 -3.39 -9.13 11.89
C ARG A 107 -2.31 -8.94 12.96
N PRO A 108 -2.59 -8.23 14.05
CA PRO A 108 -1.64 -8.10 15.14
C PRO A 108 -1.33 -9.49 15.69
N ASN A 109 -0.05 -9.87 15.71
CA ASN A 109 0.41 -11.07 16.39
C ASN A 109 -0.08 -11.01 17.84
N SER A 110 -0.99 -11.89 18.23
CA SER A 110 -1.50 -12.01 19.60
C SER A 110 -0.47 -12.64 20.54
N ALA A 111 0.75 -12.08 20.58
CA ALA A 111 1.85 -12.55 21.42
C ALA A 111 2.60 -11.43 22.15
N ASP A 112 2.06 -10.21 22.17
CA ASP A 112 2.46 -9.21 23.17
C ASP A 112 1.31 -8.93 24.14
N VAL A 113 1.03 -9.94 24.97
CA VAL A 113 0.38 -9.74 26.26
C VAL A 113 1.45 -9.94 27.31
N THR A 114 2.20 -8.89 27.61
CA THR A 114 2.84 -8.75 28.92
C THR A 114 2.06 -7.72 29.75
N PRO A 115 1.24 -8.15 30.72
CA PRO A 115 0.80 -7.25 31.78
C PRO A 115 1.93 -7.23 32.83
N VAL A 116 2.94 -6.39 32.64
CA VAL A 116 3.84 -6.02 33.74
C VAL A 116 3.36 -4.68 34.29
N ALA A 117 2.35 -4.76 35.15
CA ALA A 117 2.19 -3.89 36.32
C ALA A 117 0.90 -4.26 37.04
N SER A 118 0.95 -5.32 37.86
CA SER A 118 0.16 -5.39 39.10
C SER A 118 0.69 -6.49 40.02
N LEU A 119 1.28 -6.01 41.12
CA LEU A 119 1.42 -6.66 42.43
C LEU A 119 2.19 -7.99 42.51
N HIS A 120 3.44 -7.89 42.98
CA HIS A 120 3.81 -8.67 44.16
C HIS A 120 3.76 -7.71 45.36
N MET A 121 2.83 -7.99 46.28
CA MET A 121 2.78 -7.41 47.62
C MET A 121 4.08 -7.71 48.37
N MET A 122 4.65 -6.69 49.01
CA MET A 122 5.07 -6.69 50.43
C MET A 122 5.55 -5.30 50.82
#